data_AF-A0A1G1XM31-F1
#
_entry.id   AF-A0A1G1XM31-F1
#
_cell.length_a   1.000
_cell.length_b   1.000
_cell.length_c   1.000
_cell.angle_alpha   90.00
_cell.angle_beta   90.00
_cell.angle_gamma   90.00
#
_symmetry.space_group_name_H-M   'P 1'
#
loop_
_entity.id
_entity.type
_entity.pdbx_description
1 polymer ?
#
loop_
_entity_poly.entity_id
_entity_poly.type
_entity_poly.pdbx_seq_one_letter_code
_entity_poly.pdbx_strand_id
1 'polypeptide(L)'
;MENKNKKGRDLLLELERTGQYVFHGSEDGEIEVFEPRQAFNFIGGKKVEDDKPGVHATPVVAVAIFMALFNGKNCPRGFSSSFVWDKNKHKVIFSATKQGIDQLKMGDASGYVYIFDKGLFQWRKHIEYISYNVAKPIKKIKVDFSDLPEDIKIISDFGK
;
A
#
# COMPACT_ATOMS: atom_id res chain seq x y z
N MET A 1 0.64 -26.63 14.96
CA MET A 1 -0.38 -25.57 15.16
C MET A 1 -0.52 -24.82 13.86
N GLU A 2 -1.58 -25.09 13.10
CA GLU A 2 -1.87 -24.40 11.84
C GLU A 2 -2.39 -22.99 12.13
N ASN A 3 -1.70 -22.01 11.55
CA ASN A 3 -1.96 -20.59 11.77
C ASN A 3 -3.11 -20.16 10.84
N LYS A 4 -4.33 -20.04 11.39
CA LYS A 4 -5.57 -19.76 10.63
C LYS A 4 -5.62 -18.41 9.90
N ASN A 5 -4.65 -17.51 10.11
CA ASN A 5 -4.58 -16.18 9.51
C ASN A 5 -3.76 -16.06 8.21
N LYS A 6 -3.14 -17.14 7.72
CA LYS A 6 -2.29 -17.08 6.50
C LYS A 6 -3.03 -16.87 5.17
N LYS A 7 -4.37 -16.90 5.13
CA LYS A 7 -5.11 -16.98 3.85
C LYS A 7 -5.07 -15.70 3.00
N GLY A 8 -5.07 -14.51 3.61
CA GLY A 8 -5.17 -13.24 2.90
C GLY A 8 -3.88 -12.90 2.14
N ARG A 9 -2.78 -12.75 2.89
CA ARG A 9 -1.45 -12.49 2.33
C ARG A 9 -0.96 -13.62 1.42
N ASP A 10 -1.17 -14.90 1.74
CA ASP A 10 -0.70 -15.99 0.87
C ASP A 10 -1.38 -15.94 -0.50
N LEU A 11 -2.70 -15.70 -0.54
CA LEU A 11 -3.42 -15.52 -1.80
C LEU A 11 -2.91 -14.31 -2.59
N LEU A 12 -2.63 -13.19 -1.92
CA LEU A 12 -2.05 -12.03 -2.58
C LEU A 12 -0.67 -12.35 -3.18
N LEU A 13 0.20 -13.05 -2.43
CA LEU A 13 1.51 -13.47 -2.90
C LEU A 13 1.44 -14.46 -4.07
N GLU A 14 0.44 -15.35 -4.09
CA GLU A 14 0.18 -16.21 -5.25
C GLU A 14 -0.18 -15.39 -6.49
N LEU A 15 -1.06 -14.39 -6.35
CA LEU A 15 -1.44 -13.49 -7.44
C LEU A 15 -0.25 -12.62 -7.90
N GLU A 16 0.60 -12.17 -6.99
CA GLU A 16 1.82 -11.42 -7.32
C GLU A 16 2.76 -12.23 -8.21
N ARG A 17 2.96 -13.51 -7.88
CA ARG A 17 3.85 -14.43 -8.63
C ARG A 17 3.40 -14.66 -10.07
N THR A 18 2.11 -14.50 -10.39
CA THR A 18 1.64 -14.63 -11.78
C THR A 18 2.11 -13.47 -12.65
N GLY A 19 2.40 -12.30 -12.05
CA GLY A 19 2.78 -11.09 -12.76
C GLY A 19 1.64 -10.43 -13.56
N GLN A 20 0.41 -10.96 -13.48
CA GLN A 20 -0.76 -10.50 -14.23
C GLN A 20 -1.57 -9.41 -13.53
N TYR A 21 -1.26 -9.13 -12.26
CA TYR A 21 -2.07 -8.24 -11.44
C TYR A 21 -1.26 -7.08 -10.85
N VAL A 22 -1.97 -6.02 -10.50
CA VAL A 22 -1.47 -4.93 -9.65
C VAL A 22 -2.45 -4.69 -8.50
N PHE A 23 -1.95 -4.08 -7.44
CA PHE A 23 -2.59 -4.00 -6.14
C PHE A 23 -2.71 -2.55 -5.67
N HIS A 24 -3.83 -2.21 -5.02
CA HIS A 24 -4.04 -0.93 -4.36
C HIS A 24 -4.47 -1.15 -2.92
N GLY A 25 -3.80 -0.49 -1.97
CA GLY A 25 -4.16 -0.54 -0.56
C GLY A 25 -5.07 0.62 -0.16
N SER A 26 -6.12 0.35 0.61
CA SER A 26 -7.01 1.38 1.16
C SER A 26 -7.58 0.98 2.52
N GLU A 27 -7.89 1.96 3.37
CA GLU A 27 -8.69 1.73 4.59
C GLU A 27 -10.17 1.44 4.33
N ASP A 28 -10.66 1.80 3.15
CA ASP A 28 -12.07 1.68 2.77
C ASP A 28 -12.31 0.35 2.05
N GLY A 29 -13.29 -0.41 2.54
CA GLY A 29 -13.68 -1.69 1.98
C GLY A 29 -14.77 -1.61 0.93
N GLU A 30 -15.40 -0.45 0.76
CA GLU A 30 -16.62 -0.31 -0.05
C GLU A 30 -16.37 0.35 -1.41
N ILE A 31 -15.11 0.45 -1.85
CA ILE A 31 -14.76 1.03 -3.13
C ILE A 31 -15.09 0.05 -4.26
N GLU A 32 -16.19 0.30 -4.96
CA GLU A 32 -16.55 -0.48 -6.15
C GLU A 32 -15.78 -0.06 -7.40
N VAL A 33 -15.38 1.20 -7.46
CA VAL A 33 -14.76 1.84 -8.62
C VAL A 33 -13.75 2.88 -8.16
N PHE A 34 -12.54 2.84 -8.74
CA PHE A 34 -11.50 3.82 -8.50
C PHE A 34 -11.49 4.84 -9.63
N GLU A 35 -11.81 6.08 -9.30
CA GLU A 35 -11.68 7.21 -10.21
C GLU A 35 -10.25 7.78 -10.14
N PRO A 36 -9.69 8.27 -11.27
CA PRO A 36 -8.42 8.99 -11.27
C PRO A 36 -8.44 10.19 -10.32
N ARG A 37 -7.45 10.30 -9.43
CA ARG A 37 -7.32 11.41 -8.47
C ARG A 37 -5.93 12.03 -8.51
N GLN A 38 -5.85 13.32 -8.18
CA GLN A 38 -4.57 14.04 -8.14
C GLN A 38 -3.72 13.53 -6.97
N ALA A 39 -2.58 12.92 -7.29
CA ALA A 39 -1.54 12.63 -6.31
C ALA A 39 -0.67 13.87 -6.05
N PHE A 40 0.00 13.89 -4.90
CA PHE A 40 0.87 15.00 -4.53
C PHE A 40 2.20 14.48 -4.01
N ASN A 41 3.27 15.16 -4.40
CA ASN A 41 4.61 14.97 -3.87
C ASN A 41 4.99 16.12 -2.94
N PHE A 42 6.03 15.92 -2.13
CA PHE A 42 6.66 16.99 -1.37
C PHE A 42 8.06 17.24 -1.91
N ILE A 43 8.27 18.40 -2.56
CA ILE A 43 9.57 18.82 -3.11
C ILE A 43 9.99 20.08 -2.36
N GLY A 44 11.14 20.03 -1.65
CA GLY A 44 11.61 21.16 -0.84
C GLY A 44 10.61 21.60 0.23
N GLY A 45 9.89 20.64 0.83
CA GLY A 45 8.85 20.91 1.84
C GLY A 45 7.52 21.44 1.27
N LYS A 46 7.43 21.71 -0.03
CA LYS A 46 6.21 22.18 -0.68
C LYS A 46 5.43 21.01 -1.27
N LYS A 47 4.12 20.98 -0.99
CA LYS A 47 3.18 20.06 -1.64
C LYS A 47 3.01 20.50 -3.10
N VAL A 48 3.41 19.66 -4.02
CA VAL A 48 3.29 19.89 -5.47
C VAL A 48 2.44 18.78 -6.06
N GLU A 49 1.66 19.12 -7.07
CA GLU A 49 0.99 18.11 -7.89
C GLU A 49 2.02 17.17 -8.48
N ASP A 50 1.68 15.89 -8.51
CA ASP A 50 2.46 14.87 -9.20
C ASP A 50 2.23 14.97 -10.72
N ASP A 51 2.12 13.85 -11.43
CA ASP A 51 1.61 13.84 -12.80
C ASP A 51 0.09 14.13 -12.81
N LYS A 52 -0.57 14.01 -13.97
CA LYS A 52 -2.03 14.12 -14.08
C LYS A 52 -2.76 13.10 -13.19
N PRO A 53 -4.04 13.36 -12.82
CA PRO A 53 -4.84 12.47 -11.98
C PRO A 53 -4.84 11.01 -12.48
N GLY A 54 -4.69 10.07 -11.55
CA GLY A 54 -4.59 8.65 -11.87
C GLY A 54 -5.06 7.74 -10.73
N VAL A 55 -5.35 6.50 -11.08
CA VAL A 55 -5.46 5.38 -10.13
C VAL A 55 -4.08 4.75 -10.04
N HIS A 56 -3.45 4.86 -8.88
CA HIS A 56 -2.11 4.33 -8.63
C HIS A 56 -2.20 2.92 -8.07
N ALA A 57 -1.36 2.02 -8.55
CA ALA A 57 -1.26 0.66 -8.06
C ALA A 57 0.20 0.23 -8.04
N THR A 58 0.47 -0.92 -7.41
CA THR A 58 1.80 -1.50 -7.30
C THR A 58 1.76 -2.98 -7.67
N PRO A 59 2.79 -3.55 -8.30
CA PRO A 59 2.87 -4.99 -8.47
C PRO A 59 3.32 -5.67 -7.17
N VAL A 60 3.70 -4.91 -6.13
CA VAL A 60 4.28 -5.44 -4.89
C VAL A 60 3.24 -5.54 -3.78
N VAL A 61 2.88 -6.76 -3.38
CA VAL A 61 1.81 -6.99 -2.38
C VAL A 61 2.12 -6.33 -1.05
N ALA A 62 3.36 -6.43 -0.59
CA ALA A 62 3.79 -5.83 0.68
C ALA A 62 3.56 -4.30 0.70
N VAL A 63 3.70 -3.63 -0.44
CA VAL A 63 3.44 -2.17 -0.57
C VAL A 63 1.95 -1.88 -0.44
N ALA A 64 1.09 -2.64 -1.12
CA ALA A 64 -0.35 -2.46 -1.01
C ALA A 64 -0.86 -2.71 0.42
N ILE A 65 -0.38 -3.76 1.09
CA ILE A 65 -0.75 -4.04 2.50
C ILE A 65 -0.28 -2.90 3.41
N PHE A 66 0.96 -2.45 3.24
CA PHE A 66 1.51 -1.34 4.03
C PHE A 66 0.65 -0.08 3.90
N MET A 67 0.26 0.29 2.68
CA MET A 67 -0.61 1.44 2.41
C MET A 67 -2.04 1.26 2.95
N ALA A 68 -2.59 0.03 2.89
CA ALA A 68 -3.91 -0.26 3.43
C ALA A 68 -3.99 -0.11 4.96
N LEU A 69 -2.87 -0.29 5.67
CA LEU A 69 -2.83 -0.28 7.12
C LEU A 69 -2.32 1.05 7.71
N PHE A 70 -1.31 1.69 7.12
CA PHE A 70 -0.81 2.99 7.57
C PHE A 70 -1.62 4.14 6.99
N ASN A 71 -2.72 4.48 7.64
CA ASN A 71 -3.65 5.54 7.25
C ASN A 71 -4.21 6.27 8.49
N GLY A 72 -4.94 7.36 8.28
CA GLY A 72 -5.48 8.18 9.37
C GLY A 72 -6.52 7.48 10.24
N LYS A 73 -7.26 6.50 9.70
CA LYS A 73 -8.26 5.73 10.44
C LYS A 73 -7.60 4.76 11.42
N ASN A 74 -6.55 4.06 10.99
CA ASN A 74 -5.83 3.10 11.83
C ASN A 74 -4.78 3.75 12.74
N CYS A 75 -4.27 4.93 12.38
CA CYS A 75 -3.27 5.69 13.14
C CYS A 75 -3.73 7.12 13.49
N PRO A 76 -4.83 7.28 14.24
CA PRO A 76 -5.46 8.60 14.46
C PRO A 76 -4.62 9.55 15.32
N ARG A 77 -3.65 9.05 16.10
CA ARG A 77 -2.75 9.88 16.91
C ARG A 77 -1.54 10.40 16.11
N GLY A 78 -1.54 10.22 14.80
CA GLY A 78 -0.44 10.56 13.92
C GLY A 78 0.51 9.37 13.69
N PHE A 79 1.20 9.43 12.56
CA PHE A 79 2.22 8.49 12.13
C PHE A 79 3.06 9.13 11.02
N SER A 80 4.27 8.62 10.82
CA SER A 80 4.99 8.79 9.56
C SER A 80 5.32 7.40 9.02
N SER A 81 5.12 7.21 7.72
CA SER A 81 5.42 5.95 7.03
C SER A 81 5.92 6.24 5.62
N SER A 82 6.87 5.45 5.15
CA SER A 82 7.39 5.52 3.81
C SER A 82 7.84 4.15 3.32
N PHE A 83 7.93 4.02 2.00
CA PHE A 83 8.58 2.89 1.36
C PHE A 83 9.45 3.40 0.21
N VAL A 84 10.57 2.73 -0.04
CA VAL A 84 11.52 3.11 -1.10
C VAL A 84 11.98 1.86 -1.83
N TRP A 85 12.07 1.93 -3.16
CA TRP A 85 12.73 0.92 -3.96
C TRP A 85 14.26 1.05 -3.84
N ASP A 86 14.90 0.11 -3.17
CA ASP A 86 16.37 0.00 -3.11
C ASP A 86 16.85 -0.72 -4.37
N LYS A 87 17.47 0.03 -5.29
CA LYS A 87 18.02 -0.49 -6.54
C LYS A 87 19.16 -1.49 -6.33
N ASN A 88 19.97 -1.32 -5.28
CA ASN A 88 21.13 -2.19 -5.02
C ASN A 88 20.69 -3.53 -4.44
N LYS A 89 19.67 -3.52 -3.58
CA LYS A 89 19.12 -4.73 -2.95
C LYS A 89 17.97 -5.35 -3.73
N HIS A 90 17.53 -4.73 -4.82
CA HIS A 90 16.38 -5.12 -5.62
C HIS A 90 15.13 -5.43 -4.77
N LYS A 91 14.89 -4.60 -3.75
CA LYS A 91 13.76 -4.79 -2.83
C LYS A 91 13.17 -3.48 -2.35
N VAL A 92 11.94 -3.55 -1.84
CA VAL A 92 11.32 -2.42 -1.14
C VAL A 92 11.83 -2.38 0.30
N ILE A 93 12.20 -1.19 0.76
CA ILE A 93 12.50 -0.92 2.17
C ILE A 93 11.34 -0.14 2.74
N PHE A 94 10.72 -0.68 3.79
CA PHE A 94 9.65 -0.03 4.53
C PHE A 94 10.21 0.70 5.75
N SER A 95 9.61 1.84 6.08
CA SER A 95 9.95 2.60 7.27
C SER A 95 8.70 3.20 7.88
N ALA A 96 8.57 3.13 9.20
CA ALA A 96 7.45 3.73 9.92
C ALA A 96 7.87 4.17 11.32
N THR A 97 7.13 5.13 11.88
CA THR A 97 7.38 5.57 13.25
C THR A 97 6.90 4.51 14.23
N LYS A 98 7.57 4.42 15.38
CA LYS A 98 7.17 3.47 16.44
C LYS A 98 5.71 3.68 16.84
N GLN A 99 5.28 4.95 16.93
CA GLN A 99 3.90 5.31 17.25
C GLN A 99 2.89 4.75 16.25
N GLY A 100 3.21 4.76 14.95
CA GLY A 100 2.37 4.15 13.91
C GLY A 100 2.26 2.63 14.12
N ILE A 101 3.39 1.95 14.27
CA ILE A 101 3.42 0.49 14.48
C ILE A 101 2.66 0.09 15.75
N ASP A 102 2.86 0.80 16.85
CA ASP A 102 2.20 0.53 18.13
C ASP A 102 0.67 0.68 18.01
N GLN A 103 0.18 1.68 17.27
CA GLN A 103 -1.25 1.86 17.03
C GLN A 103 -1.86 0.69 16.25
N LEU A 104 -1.19 0.23 15.19
CA LEU A 104 -1.67 -0.92 14.42
C LEU A 104 -1.69 -2.21 15.25
N LYS A 105 -0.68 -2.39 16.12
CA LYS A 105 -0.56 -3.59 16.96
C LYS A 105 -1.58 -3.63 18.12
N MET A 106 -1.87 -2.48 18.72
CA MET A 106 -2.78 -2.38 19.87
C MET A 106 -4.25 -2.26 19.47
N GLY A 107 -4.54 -1.85 18.23
CA GLY A 107 -5.88 -1.73 17.70
C GLY A 107 -6.35 -2.97 16.93
N ASP A 108 -7.59 -2.93 16.47
CA ASP A 108 -8.15 -3.86 15.48
C ASP A 108 -7.93 -3.33 14.06
N ALA A 109 -6.68 -2.94 13.78
CA ALA A 109 -6.31 -2.27 12.54
C ALA A 109 -6.49 -3.23 11.36
N SER A 110 -7.27 -2.80 10.38
CA SER A 110 -7.48 -3.54 9.14
C SER A 110 -7.58 -2.59 7.96
N GLY A 111 -7.39 -3.17 6.78
CA GLY A 111 -7.55 -2.48 5.50
C GLY A 111 -7.88 -3.49 4.41
N TYR A 112 -7.88 -3.00 3.17
CA TYR A 112 -8.22 -3.80 2.01
C TYR A 112 -7.19 -3.63 0.92
N VAL A 113 -6.81 -4.75 0.31
CA VAL A 113 -6.03 -4.78 -0.92
C VAL A 113 -6.96 -5.10 -2.07
N TYR A 114 -7.10 -4.15 -2.98
CA TYR A 114 -7.84 -4.26 -4.21
C TYR A 114 -6.92 -4.76 -5.32
N ILE A 115 -7.39 -5.74 -6.08
CA ILE A 115 -6.66 -6.41 -7.15
C ILE A 115 -7.23 -5.93 -8.48
N PHE A 116 -6.34 -5.58 -9.41
CA PHE A 116 -6.72 -5.17 -10.76
C PHE A 116 -5.96 -5.99 -11.80
N ASP A 117 -6.57 -6.14 -12.96
CA ASP A 117 -5.87 -6.59 -14.17
C ASP A 117 -4.78 -5.58 -14.52
N LYS A 118 -3.53 -6.06 -14.62
CA LYS A 118 -2.37 -5.22 -14.91
C LYS A 118 -2.43 -4.58 -16.30
N GLY A 119 -3.10 -5.21 -17.27
CA GLY A 119 -3.27 -4.68 -18.62
C GLY A 119 -4.07 -3.37 -18.68
N LEU A 120 -4.82 -3.03 -17.63
CA LEU A 120 -5.49 -1.74 -17.49
C LEU A 120 -4.55 -0.61 -17.03
N PHE A 121 -3.33 -0.95 -16.61
CA PHE A 121 -2.37 -0.02 -16.03
C PHE A 121 -1.10 0.01 -16.88
N GLN A 122 -0.53 1.20 -17.01
CA GLN A 122 0.81 1.35 -17.59
C GLN A 122 1.85 1.37 -16.48
N TRP A 123 3.01 0.78 -16.77
CA TRP A 123 4.17 0.92 -15.89
C TRP A 123 4.62 2.37 -15.87
N ARG A 124 4.81 2.94 -14.68
CA ARG A 124 5.27 4.33 -14.51
C ARG A 124 6.73 4.38 -14.09
N LYS A 125 7.06 3.75 -12.95
CA LYS A 125 8.42 3.76 -12.40
C LYS A 125 8.58 2.69 -11.34
N HIS A 126 9.67 1.92 -11.40
CA HIS A 126 10.00 0.88 -10.42
C HIS A 126 8.80 -0.04 -10.13
N ILE A 127 8.18 0.14 -8.96
CA ILE A 127 7.06 -0.62 -8.40
C ILE A 127 5.72 0.13 -8.51
N GLU A 128 5.64 1.14 -9.35
CA GLU A 128 4.44 1.97 -9.55
C GLU A 128 3.84 1.74 -10.94
N TYR A 129 2.55 1.47 -10.93
CA TYR A 129 1.69 1.37 -12.09
C TYR A 129 0.57 2.40 -11.95
N ILE A 130 0.10 2.92 -13.08
CA ILE A 130 -0.92 3.96 -13.11
C ILE A 130 -1.94 3.69 -14.22
N SER A 131 -3.21 3.94 -13.91
CA SER A 131 -4.29 4.08 -14.90
C SER A 131 -4.78 5.51 -14.87
N TYR A 132 -4.93 6.15 -16.02
CA TYR A 132 -5.58 7.45 -16.12
C TYR A 132 -7.08 7.35 -16.40
N ASN A 133 -7.59 6.13 -16.47
CA ASN A 133 -9.00 5.83 -16.61
C ASN A 133 -9.53 5.26 -15.30
N VAL A 134 -10.86 5.26 -15.18
CA VAL A 134 -11.57 4.55 -14.14
C VAL A 134 -11.14 3.08 -14.11
N ALA A 135 -10.82 2.56 -12.92
CA ALA A 135 -10.42 1.18 -12.73
C ALA A 135 -11.39 0.45 -11.79
N LYS A 136 -11.90 -0.69 -12.23
CA LYS A 136 -12.73 -1.58 -11.41
C LYS A 136 -11.89 -2.73 -10.88
N PRO A 137 -11.84 -2.95 -9.56
CA PRO A 137 -11.12 -4.09 -8.99
C PRO A 137 -11.82 -5.40 -9.37
N ILE A 138 -11.04 -6.42 -9.68
CA ILE A 138 -11.56 -7.77 -9.94
C ILE A 138 -11.85 -8.52 -8.63
N LYS A 139 -11.16 -8.15 -7.55
CA LYS A 139 -11.29 -8.75 -6.22
C LYS A 139 -10.77 -7.79 -5.15
N LYS A 140 -11.29 -7.93 -3.93
CA LYS A 140 -10.75 -7.30 -2.71
C LYS A 140 -10.42 -8.36 -1.66
N ILE A 141 -9.34 -8.14 -0.91
CA ILE A 141 -8.91 -9.01 0.20
C ILE A 141 -8.71 -8.12 1.43
N LYS A 142 -9.36 -8.47 2.54
CA LYS A 142 -9.13 -7.82 3.83
C LYS A 142 -7.77 -8.26 4.38
N VAL A 143 -7.02 -7.31 4.93
CA VAL A 143 -5.71 -7.53 5.55
C VAL A 143 -5.64 -6.86 6.91
N ASP A 144 -4.78 -7.37 7.79
CA ASP A 144 -4.58 -6.88 9.15
C ASP A 144 -3.08 -6.77 9.53
N PHE A 145 -2.79 -6.41 10.77
CA PHE A 145 -1.42 -6.25 11.27
C PHE A 145 -0.53 -7.49 11.04
N SER A 146 -1.08 -8.70 11.10
CA SER A 146 -0.33 -9.94 10.87
C SER A 146 0.10 -10.14 9.42
N ASP A 147 -0.52 -9.40 8.48
CA ASP A 147 -0.15 -9.40 7.07
C ASP A 147 0.95 -8.37 6.74
N LEU A 148 1.44 -7.55 7.68
CA LEU A 148 2.51 -6.59 7.39
C LEU A 148 3.84 -7.27 7.02
N PRO A 149 4.72 -6.62 6.23
CA PRO A 149 6.09 -7.09 6.06
C PRO A 149 6.83 -7.10 7.41
N GLU A 150 7.66 -8.10 7.63
CA GLU A 150 8.39 -8.28 8.90
C GLU A 150 9.53 -7.25 9.08
N ASP A 151 10.09 -6.73 7.99
CA ASP A 151 11.29 -5.89 7.98
C ASP A 151 10.99 -4.38 7.86
N ILE A 152 10.00 -3.89 8.62
CA ILE A 152 9.73 -2.43 8.72
C ILE A 152 10.76 -1.77 9.63
N LYS A 153 11.55 -0.85 9.07
CA LYS A 153 12.51 -0.05 9.85
C LYS A 153 11.78 0.99 10.70
N ILE A 154 12.07 1.01 12.00
CA ILE A 154 11.60 2.08 12.88
C ILE A 154 12.39 3.36 12.62
N ILE A 155 11.68 4.47 12.40
CA ILE A 155 12.25 5.81 12.26
C ILE A 155 11.73 6.74 13.37
N SER A 156 12.52 7.75 13.73
CA SER A 156 12.05 8.87 14.54
C SER A 156 11.07 9.71 13.73
N ASP A 157 10.07 10.31 14.38
CA ASP A 157 9.25 11.33 13.72
C ASP A 157 10.17 12.41 13.18
N PHE A 158 9.98 12.76 11.91
CA PHE A 158 10.50 14.03 11.41
C PHE A 158 9.67 15.09 12.13
N GLY A 159 10.23 15.67 13.19
CA GLY A 159 9.59 16.74 13.94
C GLY A 159 9.02 17.77 12.96
N LYS A 160 7.73 18.08 13.12
CA LYS A 160 7.11 19.20 12.42
C LYS A 160 7.70 20.51 12.91
#